data_AF-A0A1M5MGP4-F1
#
_entry.id   AF-A0A1M5MGP4-F1
#
_cell.length_a   1.000
_cell.length_b   1.000
_cell.length_c   1.000
_cell.angle_alpha   90.00
_cell.angle_beta   90.00
_cell.angle_gamma   90.00
#
_symmetry.space_group_name_H-M   'P 1'
#
loop_
_entity.id
_entity.type
_entity.pdbx_description
1 polymer ?
#
loop_
_entity_poly.entity_id
_entity_poly.type
_entity_poly.pdbx_seq_one_letter_code
_entity_poly.pdbx_strand_id
1 'polypeptide(L)'
;MNKIYSLFFLLFIFLTSCKQSEESKIKETCTTYIEGRIAFENGDTLKIKPVVGDTLYRQMLLNHQYSRLLESNLAIGPDLITITPATVEIKGNKATCIMNSPIPFQLNLVRSNDQWKIVGENEIFPNSYSIAAIEKKINDYKAYLKEKPAKDPVFQLTNRFFNDVNNYCKNKDLNALKNNCDDATADFVKRLYEYAKKRSGVDVINEEINNPHAASGAISFRGDLAYYMFYQENASVLLKKTGDTYKVIGFNGIKSASISNQMMEDQYVELLRALRLVKSEQYRNKNIK
;
A
#
# COMPACT_ATOMS: atom_id res chain seq x y z
N MET A 1 49.22 -52.37 40.53
CA MET A 1 48.75 -52.08 39.15
C MET A 1 47.25 -51.78 39.01
N ASN A 2 46.41 -51.76 40.07
CA ASN A 2 44.96 -51.52 39.93
C ASN A 2 44.45 -50.08 40.14
N LYS A 3 45.31 -49.14 40.54
CA LYS A 3 44.88 -47.75 40.82
C LYS A 3 44.93 -46.82 39.60
N ILE A 4 45.74 -47.12 38.60
CA ILE A 4 45.89 -46.31 37.37
C ILE A 4 44.73 -46.56 36.39
N TYR A 5 44.27 -47.81 36.28
CA TYR A 5 43.13 -48.15 35.43
C TYR A 5 41.80 -47.57 35.94
N SER A 6 41.64 -47.43 37.27
CA SER A 6 40.45 -46.82 37.85
C SER A 6 40.36 -45.31 37.60
N LEU A 7 41.51 -44.63 37.48
CA LEU A 7 41.57 -43.19 37.17
C LEU A 7 41.29 -42.92 35.68
N PHE A 8 41.77 -43.79 34.79
CA PHE A 8 41.48 -43.72 33.35
C PHE A 8 40.02 -44.05 33.02
N PHE A 9 39.37 -44.95 33.77
CA PHE A 9 37.94 -45.23 33.60
C PHE A 9 37.06 -44.05 34.09
N LEU A 10 37.48 -43.35 35.15
CA LEU A 10 36.81 -42.13 35.63
C LEU A 10 36.97 -40.95 34.65
N LEU A 11 38.12 -40.82 33.98
CA LEU A 11 38.34 -39.82 32.93
C LEU A 11 37.56 -40.10 31.63
N PHE A 12 37.27 -41.36 31.33
CA PHE A 12 36.43 -41.72 30.17
C PHE A 12 34.95 -41.40 30.37
N ILE A 13 34.46 -41.43 31.63
CA ILE A 13 33.07 -41.09 31.96
C ILE A 13 32.83 -39.57 31.92
N PHE A 14 33.88 -38.73 32.00
CA PHE A 14 33.78 -37.27 31.84
C PHE A 14 33.91 -36.78 30.38
N LEU A 15 34.26 -37.66 29.43
CA LEU A 15 34.34 -37.33 27.99
C LEU A 15 33.05 -37.68 27.23
N THR A 16 32.00 -38.17 27.90
CA THR A 16 30.66 -38.15 27.32
C THR A 16 30.17 -36.71 27.33
N SER A 17 30.42 -36.00 26.23
CA SER A 17 29.74 -34.77 25.84
C SER A 17 28.29 -34.82 26.31
N CYS A 18 27.87 -33.91 27.19
CA CYS A 18 26.45 -33.70 27.47
C CYS A 18 25.76 -33.43 26.13
N LYS A 19 25.10 -34.44 25.56
CA LYS A 19 24.35 -34.32 24.32
C LYS A 19 23.21 -33.35 24.61
N GLN A 20 23.33 -32.12 24.12
CA GLN A 20 22.31 -31.09 24.29
C GLN A 20 20.95 -31.65 23.85
N SER A 21 19.93 -31.49 24.70
CA SER A 21 18.58 -31.97 24.40
C SER A 21 18.06 -31.26 23.14
N GLU A 22 17.21 -31.94 22.37
CA GLU A 22 16.61 -31.33 21.17
C GLU A 22 15.79 -30.08 21.53
N GLU A 23 15.12 -30.09 22.68
CA GLU A 23 14.46 -28.90 23.23
C GLU A 23 15.43 -27.73 23.42
N SER A 24 16.60 -27.98 24.02
CA SER A 24 17.60 -26.93 24.25
C SER A 24 18.14 -26.35 22.94
N LYS A 25 18.38 -27.19 21.92
CA LYS A 25 18.80 -26.73 20.58
C LYS A 25 17.73 -25.87 19.90
N ILE A 26 16.46 -26.25 20.04
CA ILE A 26 15.33 -25.48 19.49
C ILE A 26 15.24 -24.12 20.19
N LYS A 27 15.31 -24.10 21.53
CA LYS A 27 15.30 -22.84 22.30
C LYS A 27 16.45 -21.93 21.90
N GLU A 28 17.66 -22.46 21.73
CA GLU A 28 18.82 -21.70 21.22
C GLU A 28 18.55 -21.13 19.82
N THR A 29 18.04 -21.95 18.91
CA THR A 29 17.65 -21.53 17.54
C THR A 29 16.65 -20.38 17.59
N CYS A 30 15.63 -20.47 18.45
CA CYS A 30 14.61 -19.43 18.64
C CYS A 30 15.19 -18.15 19.23
N THR A 31 16.08 -18.23 20.24
CA THR A 31 16.78 -17.06 20.79
C THR A 31 17.63 -16.37 19.73
N THR A 32 18.45 -17.14 18.99
CA THR A 32 19.25 -16.59 17.89
C THR A 32 18.38 -15.95 16.81
N TYR A 33 17.20 -16.52 16.53
CA TYR A 33 16.24 -15.92 15.60
C TYR A 33 15.75 -14.55 16.09
N ILE A 34 15.39 -14.41 17.38
CA ILE A 34 14.95 -13.11 17.95
C ILE A 34 16.07 -12.07 17.90
N GLU A 35 17.27 -12.44 18.34
CA GLU A 35 18.44 -11.54 18.24
C GLU A 35 18.76 -11.18 16.78
N GLY A 36 18.61 -12.16 15.88
CA GLY A 36 18.77 -11.98 14.45
C GLY A 36 17.73 -11.01 13.89
N ARG A 37 16.46 -11.08 14.33
CA ARG A 37 15.40 -10.12 13.96
C ARG A 37 15.77 -8.70 14.38
N ILE A 38 16.23 -8.52 15.61
CA ILE A 38 16.68 -7.21 16.12
C ILE A 38 17.85 -6.67 15.28
N ALA A 39 18.82 -7.53 14.93
CA ALA A 39 19.94 -7.15 14.08
C ALA A 39 19.52 -6.83 12.64
N PHE A 40 18.55 -7.59 12.09
CA PHE A 40 18.01 -7.43 10.75
C PHE A 40 17.39 -6.04 10.54
N GLU A 41 16.67 -5.53 11.53
CA GLU A 41 16.12 -4.17 11.47
C GLU A 41 17.20 -3.08 11.50
N ASN A 42 18.31 -3.34 12.18
CA ASN A 42 19.47 -2.44 12.21
C ASN A 42 20.39 -2.60 10.98
N GLY A 43 19.95 -3.36 9.96
CA GLY A 43 20.65 -3.54 8.69
C GLY A 43 21.57 -4.77 8.62
N ASP A 44 21.79 -5.49 9.73
CA ASP A 44 22.53 -6.75 9.70
C ASP A 44 21.58 -7.91 9.37
N THR A 45 21.42 -8.13 8.07
CA THR A 45 20.57 -9.20 7.54
C THR A 45 21.20 -10.59 7.60
N LEU A 46 22.48 -10.71 7.98
CA LEU A 46 23.20 -11.98 7.93
C LEU A 46 23.09 -12.77 9.24
N LYS A 47 22.97 -12.09 10.38
CA LYS A 47 22.90 -12.74 11.70
C LYS A 47 21.77 -13.77 11.82
N ILE A 48 20.63 -13.54 11.18
CA ILE A 48 19.48 -14.44 11.25
C ILE A 48 19.56 -15.64 10.30
N LYS A 49 20.34 -15.52 9.20
CA LYS A 49 20.38 -16.51 8.10
C LYS A 49 20.67 -17.96 8.54
N PRO A 50 21.55 -18.24 9.52
CA PRO A 50 21.85 -19.62 9.91
C PRO A 50 20.66 -20.39 10.48
N VAL A 51 19.74 -19.69 11.16
CA VAL A 51 18.63 -20.30 11.92
C VAL A 51 17.29 -20.21 11.22
N VAL A 52 17.24 -19.67 10.01
CA VAL A 52 16.00 -19.45 9.24
C VAL A 52 16.01 -20.25 7.95
N GLY A 53 14.86 -20.77 7.55
CA GLY A 53 14.66 -21.42 6.27
C GLY A 53 14.72 -20.41 5.12
N ASP A 54 15.21 -20.83 3.96
CA ASP A 54 15.51 -19.93 2.84
C ASP A 54 14.27 -19.15 2.35
N THR A 55 13.09 -19.77 2.34
CA THR A 55 11.85 -19.11 1.92
C THR A 55 11.43 -18.01 2.90
N LEU A 56 11.52 -18.27 4.22
CA LEU A 56 11.25 -17.26 5.24
C LEU A 56 12.27 -16.13 5.18
N TYR A 57 13.55 -16.47 5.04
CA TYR A 57 14.61 -15.48 4.88
C TYR A 57 14.37 -14.56 3.67
N ARG A 58 14.02 -15.14 2.52
CA ARG A 58 13.68 -14.38 1.31
C ARG A 58 12.48 -13.47 1.55
N GLN A 59 11.43 -13.96 2.22
CA GLN A 59 10.27 -13.14 2.55
C GLN A 59 10.66 -11.94 3.43
N MET A 60 11.49 -12.16 4.46
CA MET A 60 11.97 -11.10 5.34
C MET A 60 12.77 -10.03 4.59
N LEU A 61 13.68 -10.43 3.68
CA LEU A 61 14.45 -9.50 2.84
C LEU A 61 13.54 -8.66 1.94
N LEU A 62 12.53 -9.28 1.32
CA LEU A 62 11.58 -8.60 0.46
C LEU A 62 10.71 -7.61 1.26
N ASN A 63 10.21 -8.01 2.42
CA ASN A 63 9.46 -7.12 3.31
C ASN A 63 10.30 -5.91 3.73
N HIS A 64 11.56 -6.12 4.13
CA HIS A 64 12.46 -5.02 4.48
C HIS A 64 12.76 -4.09 3.29
N GLN A 65 12.98 -4.65 2.10
CA GLN A 65 13.09 -3.85 0.88
C GLN A 65 11.84 -2.98 0.64
N TYR A 66 10.65 -3.57 0.81
CA TYR A 66 9.39 -2.86 0.63
C TYR A 66 9.21 -1.74 1.67
N SER A 67 9.51 -1.98 2.94
CA SER A 67 9.45 -0.97 4.00
C SER A 67 10.39 0.21 3.73
N ARG A 68 11.60 -0.06 3.23
CA ARG A 68 12.54 0.99 2.82
C ARG A 68 12.02 1.83 1.65
N LEU A 69 11.31 1.21 0.70
CA LEU A 69 10.69 1.95 -0.41
C LEU A 69 9.58 2.87 0.06
N LEU A 70 8.80 2.45 1.07
CA LEU A 70 7.73 3.26 1.65
C LEU A 70 8.24 4.43 2.49
N GLU A 71 9.55 4.53 2.74
CA GLU A 71 10.15 5.42 3.75
C GLU A 71 9.48 5.23 5.13
N SER A 72 8.87 4.07 5.35
CA SER A 72 8.22 3.78 6.62
C SER A 72 9.29 3.39 7.62
N ASN A 73 9.41 4.18 8.68
CA ASN A 73 9.89 3.67 9.95
C ASN A 73 8.79 2.73 10.47
N LEU A 74 8.78 1.48 10.01
CA LEU A 74 8.15 0.41 10.78
C LEU A 74 9.02 0.25 12.02
N ALA A 75 8.87 1.19 12.96
CA ALA A 75 9.42 1.07 14.29
C ALA A 75 8.83 -0.21 14.85
N ILE A 76 9.67 -1.23 15.03
CA ILE A 76 9.26 -2.35 15.84
C ILE A 76 9.15 -1.82 17.25
N GLY A 77 7.97 -2.04 17.86
CA GLY A 77 7.75 -1.71 19.24
C GLY A 77 8.84 -2.32 20.13
N PRO A 78 9.13 -1.73 21.30
CA PRO A 78 10.15 -2.18 22.25
C PRO A 78 10.00 -3.64 22.75
N ASP A 79 9.05 -4.42 22.22
CA ASP A 79 8.60 -5.70 22.74
C ASP A 79 9.46 -6.90 22.29
N LEU A 80 10.17 -6.84 21.15
CA LEU A 80 10.99 -7.98 20.67
C LEU A 80 12.10 -8.39 21.66
N ILE A 81 12.67 -7.43 22.40
CA ILE A 81 13.76 -7.68 23.36
C ILE A 81 13.29 -8.54 24.53
N THR A 82 12.00 -8.51 24.84
CA THR A 82 11.39 -9.27 25.93
C THR A 82 10.97 -10.69 25.52
N ILE A 83 11.01 -11.00 24.21
CA ILE A 83 10.54 -12.27 23.69
C ILE A 83 11.58 -13.36 23.96
N THR A 84 11.17 -14.41 24.67
CA THR A 84 12.04 -15.54 25.02
C THR A 84 11.34 -16.88 24.78
N PRO A 85 12.06 -17.97 24.46
CA PRO A 85 11.46 -19.29 24.31
C PRO A 85 10.83 -19.79 25.63
N ALA A 86 9.59 -20.27 25.61
CA ALA A 86 8.93 -20.85 26.77
C ALA A 86 8.81 -22.38 26.67
N THR A 87 7.88 -22.85 25.82
CA THR A 87 7.52 -24.26 25.68
C THR A 87 7.82 -24.74 24.27
N VAL A 88 8.36 -25.95 24.14
CA VAL A 88 8.68 -26.56 22.83
C VAL A 88 7.90 -27.86 22.67
N GLU A 89 7.17 -27.97 21.56
CA GLU A 89 6.53 -29.20 21.13
C GLU A 89 7.31 -29.80 19.96
N ILE A 90 7.75 -31.05 20.08
CA ILE A 90 8.53 -31.75 19.04
C ILE A 90 7.72 -32.90 18.46
N LYS A 91 7.56 -32.92 17.13
CA LYS A 91 6.87 -33.96 16.37
C LYS A 91 7.76 -34.41 15.21
N GLY A 92 8.63 -35.39 15.48
CA GLY A 92 9.59 -35.90 14.50
C GLY A 92 10.59 -34.84 14.08
N ASN A 93 10.60 -34.50 12.78
CA ASN A 93 11.47 -33.45 12.22
C ASN A 93 10.84 -32.04 12.25
N LYS A 94 9.71 -31.86 12.94
CA LYS A 94 9.04 -30.57 13.11
C LYS A 94 8.98 -30.19 14.58
N ALA A 95 9.01 -28.91 14.86
CA ALA A 95 8.77 -28.40 16.20
C ALA A 95 8.03 -27.07 16.16
N THR A 96 7.31 -26.78 17.23
CA THR A 96 6.70 -25.47 17.49
C THR A 96 7.23 -24.98 18.83
N CYS A 97 7.80 -23.78 18.84
CA CYS A 97 8.27 -23.12 20.05
C CYS A 97 7.31 -21.97 20.37
N ILE A 98 6.59 -22.11 21.49
CA ILE A 98 5.77 -21.05 22.06
C ILE A 98 6.70 -20.08 22.76
N MET A 99 6.58 -18.80 22.42
CA MET A 99 7.43 -17.74 22.96
C MET A 99 6.69 -17.01 24.09
N ASN A 100 7.41 -16.68 25.16
CA ASN A 100 6.96 -15.73 26.16
C ASN A 100 7.01 -14.33 25.55
N SER A 101 5.86 -13.71 25.33
CA SER A 101 5.69 -12.44 24.62
C SER A 101 4.40 -11.74 25.09
N PRO A 102 4.30 -10.39 25.06
CA PRO A 102 3.06 -9.68 25.39
C PRO A 102 1.86 -10.06 24.51
N ILE A 103 2.13 -10.53 23.29
CA ILE A 103 1.13 -11.06 22.36
C ILE A 103 1.43 -12.53 22.02
N PRO A 104 0.42 -13.37 21.72
CA PRO A 104 0.64 -14.73 21.28
C PRO A 104 1.63 -14.80 20.12
N PHE A 105 2.76 -15.47 20.36
CA PHE A 105 3.83 -15.58 19.39
C PHE A 105 4.45 -16.99 19.45
N GLN A 106 4.50 -17.66 18.31
CA GLN A 106 5.12 -18.98 18.17
C GLN A 106 6.00 -19.04 16.94
N LEU A 107 7.07 -19.82 17.02
CA LEU A 107 7.99 -20.10 15.93
C LEU A 107 7.85 -21.56 15.51
N ASN A 108 7.72 -21.79 14.21
CA ASN A 108 7.62 -23.13 13.65
C ASN A 108 8.95 -23.52 13.02
N LEU A 109 9.44 -24.71 13.34
CA LEU A 109 10.76 -25.20 12.97
C LEU A 109 10.69 -26.51 12.20
N VAL A 110 11.65 -26.70 11.31
CA VAL A 110 11.92 -27.98 10.64
C VAL A 110 13.40 -28.33 10.83
N ARG A 111 13.68 -29.60 11.12
CA ARG A 111 15.03 -30.16 11.18
C ARG A 111 15.49 -30.56 9.78
N SER A 112 16.64 -30.04 9.36
CA SER A 112 17.33 -30.37 8.11
C SER A 112 18.83 -30.48 8.37
N ASN A 113 19.47 -31.57 7.92
CA ASN A 113 20.91 -31.82 8.10
C ASN A 113 21.38 -31.62 9.56
N ASP A 114 20.62 -32.18 10.51
CA ASP A 114 20.85 -32.06 11.96
C ASP A 114 20.80 -30.64 12.55
N GLN A 115 20.28 -29.67 11.79
CA GLN A 115 20.03 -28.29 12.24
C GLN A 115 18.55 -27.96 12.24
N TRP A 116 18.09 -27.29 13.29
CA TRP A 116 16.75 -26.73 13.34
C TRP A 116 16.73 -25.37 12.64
N LYS A 117 15.72 -25.14 11.80
CA LYS A 117 15.51 -23.86 11.14
C LYS A 117 14.09 -23.38 11.33
N ILE A 118 13.91 -22.10 11.64
CA ILE A 118 12.62 -21.42 11.66
C ILE A 118 12.10 -21.34 10.23
N VAL A 119 10.89 -21.84 9.98
CA VAL A 119 10.24 -21.83 8.66
C VAL A 119 8.95 -21.01 8.64
N GLY A 120 8.46 -20.57 9.80
CA GLY A 120 7.26 -19.74 9.91
C GLY A 120 7.10 -19.09 11.28
N GLU A 121 6.29 -18.05 11.30
CA GLU A 121 5.89 -17.28 12.48
C GLU A 121 4.37 -17.40 12.64
N ASN A 122 3.89 -17.77 13.83
CA ASN A 122 2.46 -18.01 14.08
C ASN A 122 1.85 -19.02 13.07
N GLU A 123 0.80 -18.62 12.38
CA GLU A 123 0.13 -19.41 11.34
C GLU A 123 0.63 -19.06 9.92
N ILE A 124 1.71 -18.28 9.82
CA ILE A 124 2.22 -17.75 8.55
C ILE A 124 3.45 -18.56 8.11
N PHE A 125 3.29 -19.26 7.00
CA PHE A 125 4.34 -20.04 6.34
C PHE A 125 4.63 -19.51 4.94
N PRO A 126 5.77 -18.83 4.73
CA PRO A 126 6.20 -18.41 3.41
C PRO A 126 6.22 -19.56 2.41
N ASN A 127 5.68 -19.28 1.23
CA ASN A 127 5.59 -20.20 0.11
C ASN A 127 5.79 -19.44 -1.22
N SER A 128 5.85 -20.19 -2.32
CA SER A 128 6.06 -19.65 -3.67
C SER A 128 5.06 -18.55 -4.07
N TYR A 129 3.81 -18.63 -3.63
CA TYR A 129 2.79 -17.62 -3.90
C TYR A 129 3.03 -16.33 -3.10
N SER A 130 3.33 -16.45 -1.81
CA SER A 130 3.59 -15.29 -0.94
C SER A 130 4.82 -14.49 -1.38
N ILE A 131 5.87 -15.15 -1.86
CA ILE A 131 7.08 -14.51 -2.37
C ILE A 131 6.78 -13.71 -3.64
N ALA A 132 6.15 -14.34 -4.63
CA ALA A 132 5.80 -13.68 -5.88
C ALA A 132 4.85 -12.48 -5.66
N ALA A 133 3.93 -12.59 -4.70
CA ALA A 133 3.02 -11.50 -4.35
C ALA A 133 3.78 -10.26 -3.79
N ILE A 134 4.77 -10.45 -2.91
CA ILE A 134 5.57 -9.35 -2.38
C ILE A 134 6.47 -8.75 -3.45
N GLU A 135 7.10 -9.59 -4.29
CA GLU A 135 7.91 -9.11 -5.42
C GLU A 135 7.09 -8.26 -6.38
N LYS A 136 5.88 -8.71 -6.73
CA LYS A 136 4.94 -7.92 -7.52
C LYS A 136 4.63 -6.59 -6.84
N LYS A 137 4.34 -6.59 -5.54
CA LYS A 137 4.05 -5.37 -4.76
C LYS A 137 5.23 -4.37 -4.81
N ILE A 138 6.46 -4.86 -4.67
CA ILE A 138 7.68 -4.05 -4.78
C ILE A 138 7.82 -3.46 -6.18
N ASN A 139 7.63 -4.26 -7.22
CA ASN A 139 7.77 -3.82 -8.61
C ASN A 139 6.70 -2.79 -9.00
N ASP A 140 5.45 -3.05 -8.61
CA ASP A 140 4.32 -2.12 -8.79
C ASP A 140 4.62 -0.78 -8.11
N TYR A 141 5.13 -0.80 -6.88
CA TYR A 141 5.45 0.42 -6.15
C TYR A 141 6.65 1.19 -6.73
N LYS A 142 7.69 0.48 -7.21
CA LYS A 142 8.79 1.12 -7.96
C LYS A 142 8.31 1.77 -9.24
N ALA A 143 7.40 1.12 -9.97
CA ALA A 143 6.79 1.70 -11.16
C ALA A 143 5.99 2.97 -10.80
N TYR A 144 5.19 2.90 -9.72
CA TYR A 144 4.50 4.07 -9.18
C TYR A 144 5.46 5.21 -8.84
N LEU A 145 6.54 4.96 -8.08
CA LEU A 145 7.53 5.99 -7.73
C LEU A 145 8.18 6.64 -8.96
N LYS A 146 8.42 5.87 -10.03
CA LYS A 146 8.96 6.39 -11.28
C LYS A 146 7.98 7.32 -12.01
N GLU A 147 6.69 6.98 -11.99
CA GLU A 147 5.64 7.76 -12.65
C GLU A 147 5.14 8.94 -11.80
N LYS A 148 5.32 8.86 -10.49
CA LYS A 148 4.84 9.83 -9.49
C LYS A 148 5.21 11.28 -9.83
N PRO A 149 6.46 11.65 -10.18
CA PRO A 149 6.80 13.04 -10.47
C PRO A 149 6.01 13.65 -11.63
N ALA A 150 5.62 12.85 -12.62
CA ALA A 150 4.82 13.31 -13.75
C ALA A 150 3.31 13.33 -13.43
N LYS A 151 2.83 12.34 -12.66
CA LYS A 151 1.40 12.16 -12.34
C LYS A 151 0.92 13.01 -11.17
N ASP A 152 1.74 13.24 -10.16
CA ASP A 152 1.37 13.99 -8.95
C ASP A 152 0.91 15.42 -9.24
N PRO A 153 1.59 16.22 -10.09
CA PRO A 153 1.11 17.56 -10.42
C PRO A 153 -0.29 17.56 -11.06
N VAL A 154 -0.56 16.58 -11.93
CA VAL A 154 -1.88 16.39 -12.57
C VAL A 154 -2.94 16.02 -11.53
N PHE A 155 -2.63 15.10 -10.62
CA PHE A 155 -3.52 14.69 -9.54
C PHE A 155 -3.85 15.86 -8.60
N GLN A 156 -2.82 16.58 -8.14
CA GLN A 156 -2.97 17.73 -7.25
C GLN A 156 -3.74 18.88 -7.89
N LEU A 157 -3.48 19.18 -9.17
CA LEU A 157 -4.25 20.21 -9.87
C LEU A 157 -5.71 19.80 -10.03
N THR A 158 -5.96 18.56 -10.46
CA THR A 158 -7.31 18.03 -10.64
C THR A 158 -8.12 18.12 -9.33
N ASN A 159 -7.52 17.76 -8.19
CA ASN A 159 -8.17 17.90 -6.89
C ASN A 159 -8.44 19.35 -6.49
N ARG A 160 -7.49 20.27 -6.72
CA ARG A 160 -7.70 21.70 -6.48
C ARG A 160 -8.83 22.25 -7.34
N PHE A 161 -8.85 21.91 -8.62
CA PHE A 161 -9.91 22.28 -9.55
C PHE A 161 -11.29 21.83 -9.05
N PHE A 162 -11.44 20.60 -8.56
CA PHE A 162 -12.73 20.14 -8.02
C PHE A 162 -13.16 20.89 -6.76
N ASN A 163 -12.22 21.25 -5.89
CA ASN A 163 -12.52 22.10 -4.73
C ASN A 163 -13.02 23.48 -5.18
N ASP A 164 -12.40 24.07 -6.20
CA ASP A 164 -12.83 25.36 -6.73
C ASP A 164 -14.19 25.29 -7.44
N VAL A 165 -14.47 24.20 -8.17
CA VAL A 165 -15.80 23.94 -8.75
C VAL A 165 -16.85 23.88 -7.64
N ASN A 166 -16.60 23.13 -6.57
CA ASN A 166 -17.52 23.03 -5.43
C ASN A 166 -17.71 24.40 -4.75
N ASN A 167 -16.63 25.13 -4.52
CA ASN A 167 -16.66 26.48 -3.95
C ASN A 167 -17.45 27.46 -4.83
N TYR A 168 -17.27 27.41 -6.15
CA TYR A 168 -18.04 28.21 -7.09
C TYR A 168 -19.53 27.85 -7.04
N CYS A 169 -19.88 26.57 -7.01
CA CYS A 169 -21.28 26.17 -6.94
C CYS A 169 -21.96 26.63 -5.65
N LYS A 170 -21.25 26.61 -4.51
CA LYS A 170 -21.77 27.03 -3.20
C LYS A 170 -21.79 28.55 -3.02
N ASN A 171 -20.71 29.23 -3.38
CA ASN A 171 -20.45 30.62 -3.00
C ASN A 171 -20.41 31.59 -4.19
N LYS A 172 -20.53 31.09 -5.43
CA LYS A 172 -20.44 31.87 -6.68
C LYS A 172 -19.10 32.59 -6.89
N ASP A 173 -18.04 32.13 -6.26
CA ASP A 173 -16.68 32.67 -6.45
C ASP A 173 -16.04 32.14 -7.75
N LEU A 174 -16.11 32.94 -8.81
CA LEU A 174 -15.50 32.64 -10.11
C LEU A 174 -13.99 32.84 -10.13
N ASN A 175 -13.44 33.66 -9.24
CA ASN A 175 -12.01 33.99 -9.26
C ASN A 175 -11.19 32.80 -8.79
N ALA A 176 -11.67 32.07 -7.77
CA ALA A 176 -11.05 30.84 -7.32
C ALA A 176 -10.93 29.80 -8.44
N LEU A 177 -11.99 29.61 -9.23
CA LEU A 177 -12.04 28.63 -10.33
C LEU A 177 -10.98 28.87 -11.41
N LYS A 178 -10.73 30.12 -11.76
CA LYS A 178 -9.77 30.50 -12.82
C LYS A 178 -8.30 30.23 -12.47
N ASN A 179 -7.99 29.94 -11.21
CA ASN A 179 -6.63 29.59 -10.80
C ASN A 179 -6.18 28.25 -11.39
N ASN A 180 -7.10 27.28 -11.52
CA ASN A 180 -6.78 25.91 -11.92
C ASN A 180 -7.31 25.53 -13.32
N CYS A 181 -7.98 26.44 -14.02
CA CYS A 181 -8.46 26.22 -15.38
C CYS A 181 -8.20 27.43 -16.30
N ASP A 182 -8.55 27.30 -17.58
CA ASP A 182 -8.63 28.44 -18.50
C ASP A 182 -10.00 29.14 -18.43
N ASP A 183 -10.12 30.31 -19.08
CA ASP A 183 -11.37 31.10 -19.06
C ASP A 183 -12.53 30.34 -19.72
N ALA A 184 -12.27 29.61 -20.80
CA ALA A 184 -13.30 28.85 -21.50
C ALA A 184 -13.87 27.71 -20.63
N THR A 185 -13.01 27.07 -19.82
CA THR A 185 -13.41 26.07 -18.84
C THR A 185 -14.19 26.70 -17.69
N ALA A 186 -13.79 27.85 -17.17
CA ALA A 186 -14.54 28.54 -16.12
C ALA A 186 -15.96 28.91 -16.60
N ASP A 187 -16.07 29.44 -17.82
CA ASP A 187 -17.35 29.77 -18.44
C ASP A 187 -18.19 28.53 -18.73
N PHE A 188 -17.57 27.42 -19.15
CA PHE A 188 -18.27 26.15 -19.31
C PHE A 188 -18.85 25.64 -18.00
N VAL A 189 -18.08 25.62 -16.90
CA VAL A 189 -18.55 25.20 -15.57
C VAL A 189 -19.74 26.05 -15.15
N LYS A 190 -19.66 27.37 -15.34
CA LYS A 190 -20.77 28.28 -15.08
C LYS A 190 -22.02 27.91 -15.88
N ARG A 191 -21.89 27.75 -17.20
CA ARG A 191 -23.02 27.39 -18.08
C ARG A 191 -23.64 26.06 -17.69
N LEU A 192 -22.83 25.03 -17.44
CA LEU A 192 -23.31 23.70 -17.06
C LEU A 192 -24.03 23.73 -15.71
N TYR A 193 -23.50 24.45 -14.71
CA TYR A 193 -24.16 24.57 -13.42
C TYR A 193 -25.50 25.31 -13.51
N GLU A 194 -25.57 26.40 -14.29
CA GLU A 194 -26.83 27.11 -14.53
C GLU A 194 -27.85 26.23 -15.29
N TYR A 195 -27.39 25.46 -16.28
CA TYR A 195 -28.22 24.48 -16.97
C TYR A 195 -28.73 23.38 -16.03
N ALA A 196 -27.86 22.85 -15.16
CA ALA A 196 -28.23 21.81 -14.21
C ALA A 196 -29.33 22.26 -13.25
N LYS A 197 -29.22 23.50 -12.72
CA LYS A 197 -30.27 24.10 -11.89
C LYS A 197 -31.60 24.21 -12.63
N LYS A 198 -31.59 24.59 -13.91
CA LYS A 198 -32.80 24.69 -14.74
C LYS A 198 -33.41 23.32 -15.05
N ARG A 199 -32.57 22.32 -15.37
CA ARG A 199 -33.00 20.99 -15.82
C ARG A 199 -33.45 20.08 -14.69
N SER A 200 -32.65 19.99 -13.62
CA SER A 200 -32.87 19.03 -12.51
C SER A 200 -33.48 19.67 -11.26
N GLY A 201 -33.54 21.00 -11.20
CA GLY A 201 -33.96 21.73 -10.01
C GLY A 201 -32.79 22.04 -9.08
N VAL A 202 -32.84 23.22 -8.46
CA VAL A 202 -31.77 23.74 -7.60
C VAL A 202 -31.50 22.83 -6.41
N ASP A 203 -32.55 22.36 -5.75
CA ASP A 203 -32.45 21.55 -4.54
C ASP A 203 -31.77 20.21 -4.81
N VAL A 204 -32.14 19.54 -5.90
CA VAL A 204 -31.57 18.25 -6.32
C VAL A 204 -30.08 18.37 -6.59
N ILE A 205 -29.67 19.42 -7.31
CA ILE A 205 -28.25 19.63 -7.63
C ILE A 205 -27.45 20.01 -6.38
N ASN A 206 -28.00 20.85 -5.51
CA ASN A 206 -27.32 21.26 -4.28
C ASN A 206 -27.15 20.09 -3.30
N GLU A 207 -28.10 19.15 -3.24
CA GLU A 207 -27.99 17.92 -2.44
C GLU A 207 -26.76 17.09 -2.85
N GLU A 208 -26.52 16.93 -4.16
CA GLU A 208 -25.39 16.17 -4.68
C GLU A 208 -24.05 16.88 -4.39
N ILE A 209 -24.00 18.20 -4.60
CA ILE A 209 -22.80 19.02 -4.37
C ILE A 209 -22.39 19.06 -2.88
N ASN A 210 -23.36 19.01 -1.97
CA ASN A 210 -23.12 18.96 -0.54
C ASN A 210 -22.64 17.57 -0.05
N ASN A 211 -22.75 16.55 -0.90
CA ASN A 211 -22.33 15.18 -0.60
C ASN A 211 -21.27 14.70 -1.60
N PRO A 212 -20.07 15.31 -1.60
CA PRO A 212 -19.04 14.99 -2.59
C PRO A 212 -18.56 13.53 -2.44
N HIS A 213 -18.37 12.85 -3.57
CA HIS A 213 -17.83 11.49 -3.60
C HIS A 213 -16.36 11.48 -3.94
N ALA A 214 -15.57 10.71 -3.21
CA ALA A 214 -14.17 10.48 -3.53
C ALA A 214 -14.08 9.68 -4.84
N ALA A 215 -13.45 10.28 -5.85
CA ALA A 215 -13.24 9.64 -7.14
C ALA A 215 -11.75 9.58 -7.44
N SER A 216 -11.22 8.36 -7.50
CA SER A 216 -9.86 8.10 -7.95
C SER A 216 -9.85 7.89 -9.46
N GLY A 217 -8.72 8.15 -10.10
CA GLY A 217 -8.59 8.01 -11.54
C GLY A 217 -7.21 7.59 -11.99
N ALA A 218 -7.14 7.15 -13.25
CA ALA A 218 -5.90 6.91 -13.96
C ALA A 218 -5.47 8.16 -14.73
N ILE A 219 -4.16 8.37 -14.85
CA ILE A 219 -3.58 9.47 -15.61
C ILE A 219 -2.87 8.91 -16.84
N SER A 220 -3.23 9.42 -18.02
CA SER A 220 -2.52 9.16 -19.27
C SER A 220 -2.05 10.47 -19.92
N PHE A 221 -0.98 10.40 -20.71
CA PHE A 221 -0.34 11.56 -21.33
C PHE A 221 -0.36 11.44 -22.86
N ARG A 222 -0.57 12.57 -23.55
CA ARG A 222 -0.45 12.70 -25.00
C ARG A 222 0.19 14.05 -25.36
N GLY A 223 1.51 14.05 -25.53
CA GLY A 223 2.27 15.29 -25.66
C GLY A 223 2.10 16.16 -24.42
N ASP A 224 1.71 17.42 -24.61
CA ASP A 224 1.46 18.37 -23.51
C ASP A 224 0.08 18.19 -22.84
N LEU A 225 -0.70 17.19 -23.27
CA LEU A 225 -2.01 16.90 -22.69
C LEU A 225 -1.90 15.79 -21.64
N ALA A 226 -2.64 15.95 -20.55
CA ALA A 226 -2.89 14.89 -19.58
C ALA A 226 -4.39 14.64 -19.46
N TYR A 227 -4.77 13.37 -19.35
CA TYR A 227 -6.14 12.93 -19.19
C TYR A 227 -6.27 12.28 -17.82
N TYR A 228 -7.11 12.85 -16.96
CA TYR A 228 -7.50 12.24 -15.70
C TYR A 228 -8.81 11.49 -15.92
N MET A 229 -8.75 10.16 -16.01
CA MET A 229 -9.90 9.29 -16.26
C MET A 229 -10.37 8.70 -14.93
N PHE A 230 -11.63 8.94 -14.56
CA PHE A 230 -12.19 8.40 -13.32
C PHE A 230 -12.35 6.88 -13.43
N TYR A 231 -11.99 6.14 -12.37
CA TYR A 231 -12.24 4.71 -12.34
C TYR A 231 -13.74 4.43 -12.33
N GLN A 232 -14.16 3.43 -13.11
CA GLN A 232 -15.56 2.96 -13.17
C GLN A 232 -16.56 4.01 -13.71
N GLU A 233 -16.08 5.12 -14.27
CA GLU A 233 -16.91 6.15 -14.88
C GLU A 233 -16.46 6.40 -16.32
N ASN A 234 -17.41 6.65 -17.22
CA ASN A 234 -17.12 7.14 -18.57
C ASN A 234 -16.96 8.67 -18.56
N ALA A 235 -16.08 9.17 -17.67
CA ALA A 235 -15.84 10.58 -17.48
C ALA A 235 -14.34 10.87 -17.36
N SER A 236 -13.90 12.01 -17.87
CA SER A 236 -12.51 12.44 -17.72
C SER A 236 -12.34 13.96 -17.71
N VAL A 237 -11.25 14.41 -17.10
CA VAL A 237 -10.78 15.78 -17.13
C VAL A 237 -9.60 15.88 -18.09
N LEU A 238 -9.64 16.86 -18.99
CA LEU A 238 -8.55 17.17 -19.91
C LEU A 238 -7.73 18.33 -19.38
N LEU A 239 -6.43 18.09 -19.21
CA LEU A 239 -5.47 19.06 -18.72
C LEU A 239 -4.42 19.34 -19.79
N LYS A 240 -3.90 20.57 -19.81
CA LYS A 240 -2.77 20.99 -20.65
C LYS A 240 -1.65 21.52 -19.79
N LYS A 241 -0.43 21.11 -20.10
CA LYS A 241 0.79 21.64 -19.49
C LYS A 241 1.00 23.10 -19.92
N THR A 242 1.24 23.98 -18.95
CA THR A 242 1.52 25.41 -19.13
C THR A 242 2.75 25.77 -18.30
N GLY A 243 3.92 25.80 -18.93
CA GLY A 243 5.20 25.87 -18.23
C GLY A 243 5.40 24.64 -17.35
N ASP A 244 5.64 24.85 -16.05
CA ASP A 244 5.84 23.77 -15.07
C ASP A 244 4.54 23.30 -14.39
N THR A 245 3.39 23.85 -14.79
CA THR A 245 2.09 23.52 -14.20
C THR A 245 1.13 22.94 -15.23
N TYR A 246 -0.04 22.50 -14.76
CA TYR A 246 -1.15 22.10 -15.63
C TYR A 246 -2.32 23.06 -15.42
N LYS A 247 -3.18 23.18 -16.44
CA LYS A 247 -4.51 23.78 -16.32
C LYS A 247 -5.56 22.83 -16.87
N VAL A 248 -6.74 22.78 -16.25
CA VAL A 248 -7.90 22.12 -16.86
C VAL A 248 -8.38 22.96 -18.04
N ILE A 249 -8.55 22.32 -19.18
CA ILE A 249 -8.96 22.96 -20.45
C ILE A 249 -10.19 22.30 -21.09
N GLY A 250 -10.73 21.25 -20.48
CA GLY A 250 -11.75 20.42 -21.11
C GLY A 250 -12.18 19.20 -20.31
N PHE A 251 -13.16 18.49 -20.87
CA PHE A 251 -13.80 17.33 -20.27
C PHE A 251 -14.07 16.28 -21.35
N ASN A 252 -14.01 15.01 -20.99
CA ASN A 252 -14.32 13.88 -21.88
C ASN A 252 -13.54 13.92 -23.20
N GLY A 253 -12.28 14.38 -23.13
CA GLY A 253 -11.38 14.52 -24.29
C GLY A 253 -11.64 15.72 -25.20
N ILE A 254 -12.59 16.60 -24.84
CA ILE A 254 -13.00 17.76 -25.63
C ILE A 254 -12.64 19.05 -24.88
N LYS A 255 -12.05 20.03 -25.59
CA LYS A 255 -11.78 21.36 -25.02
C LYS A 255 -13.07 22.07 -24.65
N SER A 256 -13.11 22.75 -23.51
CA SER A 256 -14.31 23.46 -23.03
C SER A 256 -14.86 24.48 -24.03
N ALA A 257 -13.97 25.19 -24.74
CA ALA A 257 -14.36 26.13 -25.80
C ALA A 257 -15.11 25.47 -26.98
N SER A 258 -14.94 24.17 -27.18
CA SER A 258 -15.58 23.40 -28.25
C SER A 258 -16.85 22.67 -27.78
N ILE A 259 -17.18 22.71 -26.49
CA ILE A 259 -18.41 22.08 -25.97
C ILE A 259 -19.57 23.05 -26.21
N SER A 260 -20.34 22.77 -27.25
CA SER A 260 -21.56 23.51 -27.61
C SER A 260 -22.68 23.27 -26.59
N ASN A 261 -23.72 24.09 -26.63
CA ASN A 261 -24.90 23.86 -25.80
C ASN A 261 -25.54 22.50 -26.10
N GLN A 262 -25.70 22.13 -27.38
CA GLN A 262 -26.25 20.82 -27.75
C GLN A 262 -25.46 19.67 -27.12
N MET A 263 -24.13 19.70 -27.22
CA MET A 263 -23.27 18.66 -26.61
C MET A 263 -23.40 18.63 -25.09
N MET A 264 -23.57 19.80 -24.46
CA MET A 264 -23.80 19.90 -23.02
C MET A 264 -25.12 19.26 -22.60
N GLU A 265 -26.17 19.37 -23.42
CA GLU A 265 -27.45 18.71 -23.17
C GLU A 265 -27.37 17.20 -23.41
N ASP A 266 -26.71 16.78 -24.50
CA ASP A 266 -26.58 15.38 -24.90
C ASP A 266 -25.72 14.56 -23.93
N GLN A 267 -24.69 15.19 -23.34
CA GLN A 267 -23.72 14.55 -22.42
C GLN A 267 -23.87 15.07 -20.98
N TYR A 268 -25.07 15.54 -20.62
CA TYR A 268 -25.32 16.26 -19.38
C TYR A 268 -24.78 15.53 -18.14
N VAL A 269 -25.11 14.25 -18.00
CA VAL A 269 -24.70 13.44 -16.84
C VAL A 269 -23.19 13.22 -16.81
N GLU A 270 -22.58 12.87 -17.94
CA GLU A 270 -21.15 12.61 -18.05
C GLU A 270 -20.33 13.86 -17.75
N LEU A 271 -20.82 15.03 -18.16
CA LEU A 271 -20.16 16.31 -17.87
C LEU A 271 -20.31 16.72 -16.40
N LEU A 272 -21.48 16.46 -15.77
CA LEU A 272 -21.63 16.65 -14.33
C LEU A 272 -20.71 15.73 -13.53
N ARG A 273 -20.55 14.46 -13.97
CA ARG A 273 -19.59 13.51 -13.37
C ARG A 273 -18.15 13.98 -13.57
N ALA A 274 -17.80 14.46 -14.77
CA ALA A 274 -16.47 14.99 -15.04
C ALA A 274 -16.09 16.19 -14.15
N LEU A 275 -17.08 16.94 -13.66
CA LEU A 275 -16.92 18.01 -12.68
C LEU A 275 -17.10 17.58 -11.22
N ARG A 276 -17.39 16.30 -10.95
CA ARG A 276 -17.74 15.75 -9.63
C ARG A 276 -18.88 16.50 -8.94
N LEU A 277 -19.85 16.99 -9.73
CA LEU A 277 -21.06 17.63 -9.21
C LEU A 277 -22.15 16.62 -8.86
N VAL A 278 -22.00 15.36 -9.28
CA VAL A 278 -22.92 14.27 -9.00
C VAL A 278 -22.18 12.99 -8.64
N LYS A 279 -22.86 12.10 -7.92
CA LYS A 279 -22.35 10.79 -7.53
C LYS A 279 -22.25 9.85 -8.73
N SER A 280 -21.51 8.75 -8.54
CA SER A 280 -21.49 7.65 -9.50
C SER A 280 -22.89 7.07 -9.71
N GLU A 281 -23.08 6.38 -10.84
CA GLU A 281 -24.40 5.95 -11.32
C GLU A 281 -25.30 5.28 -10.28
N GLN A 282 -24.72 4.38 -9.50
CA GLN A 282 -25.42 3.59 -8.52
C GLN A 282 -25.98 4.44 -7.35
N TYR A 283 -25.36 5.58 -7.06
CA TYR A 283 -25.68 6.40 -5.88
C TYR A 283 -26.27 7.77 -6.23
N ARG A 284 -26.28 8.14 -7.51
CA ARG A 284 -26.80 9.43 -8.00
C ARG A 284 -28.28 9.57 -7.70
N ASN A 285 -28.70 10.79 -7.34
CA ASN A 285 -30.11 11.14 -7.30
C ASN A 285 -30.78 10.84 -8.67
N LYS A 286 -31.83 10.00 -8.65
CA LYS A 286 -32.53 9.51 -9.85
C LYS A 286 -33.26 10.61 -10.63
N ASN A 287 -33.44 11.79 -10.02
CA ASN A 287 -34.02 12.96 -10.66
C ASN A 287 -33.03 13.69 -11.59
N ILE A 288 -31.75 13.32 -11.57
CA ILE A 288 -30.75 13.77 -12.53
C ILE A 288 -30.72 12.78 -13.69
N LYS A 289 -31.23 13.22 -14.84
CA LYS A 289 -31.34 12.46 -16.10
C LYS A 289 -30.87 13.29 -17.27
#